data_AF-A0A4Q3VJS5-F1
#
_entry.id   AF-A0A4Q3VJS5-F1
#
_cell.length_a   1.000
_cell.length_b   1.000
_cell.length_c   1.000
_cell.angle_alpha   90.00
_cell.angle_beta   90.00
_cell.angle_gamma   90.00
#
_symmetry.space_group_name_H-M   'P 1'
#
loop_
_entity.id
_entity.type
_entity.pdbx_description
1 polymer ?
#
loop_
_entity_poly.entity_id
_entity_poly.type
_entity_poly.pdbx_seq_one_letter_code
_entity_poly.pdbx_strand_id
1 'polypeptide(L)'
;MKNLLLAGYLGAGNLGDDAVMLGLVHGLGGAGYSVTVLSGAPEETHRLYGFPSVPRRDNKAIEAAIIKCDALVFPGGSVFQDASSIMSPTYYAGLVETAKKHGKKVVLVGQGIGPLNGFIGKGATKKALNL
;
A
#
# COMPACT_ATOMS: atom_id res chain seq x y z
N MET A 1 -17.71 -10.76 3.35
CA MET A 1 -16.40 -10.63 2.67
C MET A 1 -15.58 -9.58 3.42
N LYS A 2 -14.26 -9.75 3.52
CA LYS A 2 -13.33 -8.81 4.14
C LYS A 2 -12.74 -7.86 3.10
N ASN A 3 -12.72 -6.57 3.38
CA ASN A 3 -12.27 -5.54 2.46
C ASN A 3 -10.78 -5.24 2.65
N LEU A 4 -9.97 -5.54 1.63
CA LEU A 4 -8.54 -5.25 1.61
C LEU A 4 -8.27 -4.01 0.78
N LEU A 5 -7.51 -3.08 1.36
CA LEU A 5 -6.95 -1.93 0.64
C LEU A 5 -5.48 -2.19 0.37
N LEU A 6 -5.09 -2.35 -0.89
CA LEU A 6 -3.70 -2.55 -1.27
C LEU A 6 -2.99 -1.21 -1.42
N ALA A 7 -1.84 -1.08 -0.77
CA ALA A 7 -0.96 0.07 -0.89
C ALA A 7 0.44 -0.37 -1.29
N GLY A 8 1.04 0.36 -2.21
CA GLY A 8 2.37 0.07 -2.74
C GLY A 8 2.69 1.05 -3.87
N TYR A 9 3.73 0.82 -4.65
CA TYR A 9 3.98 1.58 -5.89
C TYR A 9 3.16 1.03 -7.08
N LEU A 10 1.85 0.90 -6.86
CA LEU A 10 0.90 0.20 -7.74
C LEU A 10 0.30 1.14 -8.79
N GLY A 11 0.09 0.63 -10.00
CA GLY A 11 -0.48 1.39 -11.13
C GLY A 11 0.30 2.67 -11.44
N ALA A 12 1.61 2.65 -11.19
CA ALA A 12 2.50 3.80 -11.31
C ALA A 12 3.61 3.58 -12.35
N GLY A 13 3.39 2.65 -13.28
CA GLY A 13 4.32 2.31 -14.37
C GLY A 13 5.43 1.32 -13.99
N ASN A 14 5.41 0.75 -12.78
CA ASN A 14 6.34 -0.30 -12.38
C ASN A 14 5.69 -1.68 -12.54
N LEU A 15 6.04 -2.38 -13.63
CA LEU A 15 5.52 -3.71 -13.93
C LEU A 15 5.84 -4.73 -12.82
N GLY A 16 6.98 -4.59 -12.12
CA GLY A 16 7.38 -5.50 -11.05
C GLY A 16 6.44 -5.42 -9.84
N ASP A 17 6.11 -4.21 -9.39
CA ASP A 17 5.20 -4.00 -8.26
C ASP A 17 3.76 -4.42 -8.60
N ASP A 18 3.32 -4.15 -9.84
CA ASP A 18 2.02 -4.61 -10.34
C ASP A 18 1.95 -6.15 -10.40
N ALA A 19 3.02 -6.82 -10.86
CA ALA A 19 3.08 -8.28 -10.88
C ALA A 19 3.04 -8.89 -9.47
N VAL A 20 3.72 -8.26 -8.50
CA VAL A 20 3.68 -8.67 -7.09
C VAL A 20 2.28 -8.52 -6.50
N MET A 21 1.59 -7.41 -6.80
CA MET A 21 0.18 -7.21 -6.42
C MET A 21 -0.71 -8.31 -6.99
N LEU A 22 -0.58 -8.61 -8.29
CA LEU A 22 -1.36 -9.66 -8.94
C LEU A 22 -1.09 -11.04 -8.34
N GLY A 23 0.18 -11.34 -8.03
CA GLY A 23 0.58 -12.58 -7.36
C GLY A 23 -0.06 -12.74 -5.98
N LEU A 24 -0.10 -11.67 -5.17
CA LEU A 24 -0.80 -11.69 -3.88
C LEU A 24 -2.29 -11.99 -4.09
N VAL A 25 -2.96 -11.24 -4.98
CA VAL A 25 -4.41 -11.41 -5.18
C VAL A 25 -4.75 -12.79 -5.73
N HIS A 26 -3.93 -13.33 -6.64
CA HIS A 26 -4.05 -14.69 -7.13
C HIS A 26 -3.91 -15.72 -5.99
N GLY A 27 -2.92 -15.55 -5.11
CA GLY A 27 -2.70 -16.43 -3.95
C GLY A 27 -3.82 -16.39 -2.90
N LEU A 28 -4.59 -15.29 -2.81
CA LEU A 28 -5.79 -15.22 -1.96
C LEU A 28 -6.93 -16.10 -2.48
N GLY A 29 -6.86 -16.59 -3.73
CA GLY A 29 -7.78 -17.60 -4.26
C GLY A 29 -9.24 -17.15 -4.37
N GLY A 30 -9.52 -15.84 -4.32
CA GLY A 30 -10.87 -15.26 -4.42
C GLY A 30 -11.83 -15.58 -3.26
N ALA A 31 -11.39 -16.32 -2.23
CA ALA A 31 -12.27 -16.76 -1.15
C ALA A 31 -12.40 -15.67 -0.08
N GLY A 32 -13.54 -14.97 -0.07
CA GLY A 32 -13.96 -14.16 1.08
C GLY A 32 -13.33 -12.78 1.20
N TYR A 33 -12.52 -12.33 0.22
CA TYR A 33 -11.90 -11.00 0.19
C TYR A 33 -12.40 -10.16 -0.99
N SER A 34 -12.59 -8.86 -0.75
CA SER A 34 -12.71 -7.84 -1.78
C SER A 34 -11.44 -6.99 -1.77
N VAL A 35 -11.01 -6.52 -2.94
CA VAL A 35 -9.75 -5.80 -3.11
C VAL A 35 -10.01 -4.42 -3.73
N THR A 36 -9.44 -3.38 -3.12
CA THR A 36 -9.33 -2.03 -3.69
C THR A 36 -7.87 -1.62 -3.71
N VAL A 37 -7.42 -0.92 -4.75
CA VAL A 37 -6.00 -0.56 -4.95
C VAL A 37 -5.80 0.94 -4.82
N LEU A 38 -4.85 1.38 -3.99
CA LEU A 38 -4.31 2.74 -4.07
C LEU A 38 -3.37 2.83 -5.27
N SER A 39 -3.83 3.47 -6.34
CA SER A 39 -3.16 3.44 -7.65
C SER A 39 -2.65 4.82 -8.10
N GLY A 40 -1.51 4.83 -8.79
CA GLY A 40 -0.99 5.98 -9.54
C GLY A 40 -1.84 6.37 -10.75
N ALA A 41 -2.52 5.40 -11.37
CA ALA A 41 -3.39 5.56 -12.52
C ALA A 41 -4.64 4.68 -12.34
N PRO A 42 -5.64 5.14 -11.57
CA PRO A 42 -6.81 4.32 -11.19
C PRO A 42 -7.59 3.76 -12.38
N GLU A 43 -7.84 4.58 -13.40
CA GLU A 43 -8.55 4.16 -14.63
C GLU A 43 -7.80 3.05 -15.35
N GLU A 44 -6.49 3.19 -15.49
CA GLU A 44 -5.64 2.20 -16.14
C GLU A 44 -5.51 0.91 -15.33
N THR A 45 -5.41 1.02 -14.00
CA THR A 45 -5.39 -0.15 -13.11
C THR A 45 -6.68 -0.95 -13.20
N HIS A 46 -7.83 -0.25 -13.28
CA HIS A 46 -9.10 -0.90 -13.51
C HIS A 46 -9.16 -1.55 -14.90
N ARG A 47 -8.73 -0.84 -15.96
CA ARG A 47 -8.73 -1.34 -17.34
C ARG A 47 -7.86 -2.59 -17.51
N LEU A 48 -6.68 -2.61 -16.92
CA LEU A 48 -5.71 -3.70 -17.08
C LEU A 48 -5.99 -4.90 -16.17
N TYR A 49 -6.40 -4.65 -14.93
CA TYR A 49 -6.45 -5.69 -13.89
C TYR A 49 -7.84 -5.91 -13.29
N GLY A 50 -8.82 -5.08 -13.64
CA GLY A 50 -10.21 -5.20 -13.15
C GLY A 50 -10.43 -4.73 -11.72
N PHE A 51 -9.41 -4.19 -11.03
CA PHE A 51 -9.55 -3.79 -9.64
C PHE A 51 -10.21 -2.41 -9.47
N PRO A 52 -11.17 -2.26 -8.55
CA PRO A 52 -11.54 -0.95 -8.03
C PRO A 52 -10.30 -0.22 -7.52
N SER A 53 -10.13 1.03 -7.93
CA SER A 53 -8.91 1.78 -7.68
C SER A 53 -9.20 3.19 -7.19
N VAL A 54 -8.39 3.66 -6.25
CA VAL A 54 -8.47 4.98 -5.63
C VAL A 54 -7.17 5.75 -5.92
N PRO A 55 -7.23 7.04 -6.29
CA PRO A 55 -6.03 7.82 -6.56
C PRO A 55 -5.13 7.92 -5.33
N ARG A 56 -3.90 7.41 -5.43
CA ARG A 56 -2.92 7.32 -4.33
C ARG A 56 -2.40 8.67 -3.81
N ARG A 57 -2.77 9.79 -4.43
CA ARG A 57 -2.36 11.16 -4.03
C ARG A 57 -3.52 12.03 -3.55
N ASP A 58 -4.75 11.50 -3.55
CA ASP A 58 -5.91 12.21 -3.02
C ASP A 58 -6.13 11.81 -1.56
N ASN A 59 -5.71 12.68 -0.63
CA ASN A 59 -5.80 12.41 0.80
C ASN A 59 -7.23 12.11 1.28
N LYS A 60 -8.24 12.79 0.72
CA LYS A 60 -9.64 12.57 1.13
C LYS A 60 -10.12 11.20 0.64
N ALA A 61 -9.80 10.84 -0.60
CA ALA A 61 -10.17 9.55 -1.15
C ALA A 61 -9.43 8.39 -0.46
N ILE A 62 -8.15 8.58 -0.13
CA ILE A 62 -7.33 7.62 0.62
C ILE A 62 -7.93 7.39 2.01
N GLU A 63 -8.22 8.45 2.76
CA GLU A 63 -8.79 8.32 4.11
C GLU A 63 -10.15 7.63 4.07
N ALA A 64 -11.02 8.00 3.12
CA ALA A 64 -12.30 7.33 2.91
C ALA A 64 -12.14 5.84 2.58
N ALA A 65 -11.12 5.47 1.78
CA ALA A 65 -10.81 4.08 1.47
C ALA A 65 -10.30 3.32 2.70
N ILE A 66 -9.42 3.93 3.50
CA ILE A 66 -8.91 3.36 4.75
C ILE A 66 -10.05 3.11 5.74
N ILE A 67 -10.97 4.07 5.91
CA ILE A 67 -12.12 3.93 6.82
C ILE A 67 -13.02 2.74 6.41
N LYS A 68 -13.15 2.47 5.11
CA LYS A 68 -14.00 1.40 4.57
C LYS A 68 -13.35 0.01 4.58
N CYS A 69 -12.02 -0.08 4.68
CA CYS A 69 -11.33 -1.37 4.66
C CYS A 69 -11.35 -2.08 6.03
N ASP A 70 -11.11 -3.38 6.02
CA ASP A 70 -10.78 -4.18 7.22
C ASP A 70 -9.25 -4.19 7.47
N ALA A 71 -8.47 -4.18 6.39
CA ALA A 71 -7.01 -4.17 6.45
C ALA A 71 -6.38 -3.33 5.33
N LEU A 72 -5.33 -2.61 5.67
CA LEU A 72 -4.36 -2.03 4.75
C LEU A 72 -3.25 -3.06 4.51
N VAL A 73 -3.01 -3.43 3.26
CA VAL A 73 -2.07 -4.50 2.89
C VAL A 73 -1.01 -3.98 1.93
N PHE A 74 0.25 -4.27 2.22
CA PHE A 74 1.38 -4.02 1.34
C PHE A 74 1.81 -5.34 0.70
N PRO A 75 1.62 -5.54 -0.63
CA PRO A 75 1.75 -6.85 -1.27
C PRO A 75 3.18 -7.33 -1.51
N GLY A 76 4.20 -6.58 -1.09
CA GLY A 76 5.61 -6.86 -1.35
C GLY A 76 6.35 -5.65 -1.93
N GLY A 77 7.56 -5.86 -2.44
CA GLY A 77 8.45 -4.81 -2.92
C GLY A 77 9.23 -4.13 -1.79
N SER A 78 9.71 -2.90 -2.00
CA SER A 78 10.55 -2.17 -1.02
C SER A 78 10.10 -0.72 -0.83
N VAL A 79 8.83 -0.50 -0.46
CA VAL A 79 8.28 0.86 -0.32
C VAL A 79 8.83 1.66 0.85
N PHE A 80 9.39 0.99 1.87
CA PHE A 80 10.08 1.60 3.00
C PHE A 80 11.60 1.70 2.74
N GLN A 81 11.98 2.43 1.70
CA GLN A 81 13.38 2.73 1.36
C GLN A 81 13.52 4.20 0.98
N ASP A 82 14.69 4.79 1.21
CA ASP A 82 14.99 6.16 0.81
C ASP A 82 15.98 6.28 -0.36
N ALA A 83 16.34 5.15 -0.99
CA ALA A 83 17.17 5.13 -2.20
C ALA A 83 16.52 5.85 -3.40
N SER A 84 15.20 5.74 -3.55
CA SER A 84 14.45 6.39 -4.64
C SER A 84 13.91 7.77 -4.26
N SER A 85 13.60 7.99 -2.97
CA SER A 85 13.23 9.29 -2.40
C SER A 85 13.10 9.20 -0.88
N ILE A 86 13.64 10.19 -0.15
CA ILE A 86 13.43 10.38 1.30
C ILE A 86 11.95 10.54 1.67
N MET A 87 11.10 10.97 0.73
CA MET A 87 9.68 11.22 0.98
C MET A 87 8.80 9.97 0.81
N SER A 88 9.32 8.91 0.20
CA SER A 88 8.55 7.67 0.03
C SER A 88 8.26 6.98 1.37
N PRO A 89 9.25 6.79 2.28
CA PRO A 89 8.98 6.19 3.59
C PRO A 89 7.99 7.01 4.43
N THR A 90 8.04 8.35 4.36
CA THR A 90 7.12 9.21 5.12
C THR A 90 5.70 9.11 4.59
N TYR A 91 5.51 9.06 3.27
CA TYR A 91 4.20 8.84 2.65
C TYR A 91 3.57 7.51 3.11
N TYR A 92 4.30 6.40 2.99
CA TYR A 92 3.77 5.08 3.36
C TYR A 92 3.60 4.93 4.89
N ALA A 93 4.47 5.55 5.69
CA ALA A 93 4.28 5.65 7.14
C ALA A 93 2.98 6.40 7.49
N GLY A 94 2.67 7.49 6.77
CA GLY A 94 1.41 8.23 6.95
C GLY A 94 0.16 7.37 6.67
N LEU A 95 0.20 6.51 5.65
CA LEU A 95 -0.88 5.55 5.39
C LEU A 95 -1.07 4.57 6.56
N VAL A 96 0.04 4.03 7.08
CA VAL A 96 0.04 3.11 8.21
C VAL A 96 -0.49 3.77 9.48
N GLU A 97 -0.05 4.99 9.78
CA GLU A 97 -0.54 5.76 10.92
C GLU A 97 -2.04 6.06 10.81
N THR A 98 -2.50 6.46 9.62
CA THR A 98 -3.93 6.72 9.36
C THR A 98 -4.77 5.46 9.52
N ALA A 99 -4.29 4.32 9.03
CA ALA A 99 -4.93 3.03 9.21
C ALA A 99 -5.02 2.64 10.70
N LYS A 100 -3.91 2.74 11.43
CA LYS A 100 -3.85 2.46 12.88
C LYS A 100 -4.80 3.36 13.68
N LYS A 101 -4.85 4.66 13.35
CA LYS A 101 -5.76 5.64 13.99
C LYS A 101 -7.23 5.22 13.85
N HIS A 102 -7.60 4.63 12.72
CA HIS A 102 -8.95 4.11 12.46
C HIS A 102 -9.15 2.65 12.87
N GLY A 103 -8.23 2.08 13.66
CA GLY A 103 -8.31 0.70 14.16
C GLY A 103 -8.18 -0.37 13.07
N LYS A 104 -7.59 -0.04 11.92
CA LYS A 104 -7.44 -0.97 10.79
C LYS A 104 -6.21 -1.84 10.97
N LYS A 105 -6.32 -3.11 10.55
CA LYS A 105 -5.16 -4.00 10.51
C LYS A 105 -4.19 -3.52 9.42
N VAL A 106 -2.89 -3.60 9.70
CA VAL A 106 -1.84 -3.31 8.73
C VAL A 106 -1.04 -4.58 8.50
N VAL A 107 -0.93 -5.00 7.25
CA VAL A 107 -0.26 -6.26 6.87
C VAL A 107 0.83 -5.94 5.85
N LEU A 108 2.05 -6.41 6.11
CA LEU A 108 3.18 -6.29 5.19
C LEU A 108 3.57 -7.70 4.75
N VAL A 109 3.38 -8.01 3.47
CA VAL A 109 3.64 -9.35 2.91
C VAL A 109 4.98 -9.34 2.20
N GLY A 110 5.97 -10.07 2.72
CA GLY A 110 7.29 -10.18 2.07
C GLY A 110 7.98 -8.84 1.81
N GLN A 111 7.72 -7.85 2.66
CA GLN A 111 8.10 -6.47 2.40
C GLN A 111 9.58 -6.21 2.72
N GLY A 112 10.34 -5.77 1.72
CA GLY A 112 11.69 -5.27 1.91
C GLY A 112 11.68 -3.91 2.65
N ILE A 113 12.62 -3.75 3.58
CA ILE A 113 12.87 -2.49 4.28
C ILE A 113 14.31 -2.08 3.99
N GLY A 114 14.48 -0.84 3.53
CA GLY A 114 15.77 -0.22 3.31
C GLY A 114 16.29 -0.27 1.86
N PRO A 115 17.43 0.39 1.60
CA PRO A 115 18.21 1.14 2.58
C PRO A 115 17.43 2.35 3.11
N LEU A 116 17.60 2.63 4.40
CA LEU A 116 17.13 3.84 5.06
C LEU A 116 18.39 4.52 5.56
N ASN A 117 18.85 5.55 4.87
CA ASN A 117 20.05 6.30 5.19
C ASN A 117 19.72 7.56 6.01
N GLY A 118 18.59 8.20 5.74
CA GLY A 118 18.14 9.44 6.38
C GLY A 118 17.42 9.22 7.71
N PHE A 119 17.66 10.13 8.67
CA PHE A 119 17.04 10.09 10.00
C PHE A 119 15.50 10.15 9.96
N ILE A 120 14.94 10.96 9.06
CA ILE A 120 13.49 11.12 8.91
C ILE A 120 12.85 9.81 8.43
N GLY A 121 13.40 9.19 7.38
CA GLY A 121 12.89 7.93 6.84
C GLY A 121 12.98 6.79 7.85
N LYS A 122 14.10 6.70 8.60
CA LYS A 122 14.28 5.74 9.70
C LYS A 122 13.22 5.93 10.79
N GLY A 123 13.04 7.16 11.28
CA GLY A 123 12.09 7.46 12.36
C GLY A 123 10.64 7.17 11.97
N ALA A 124 10.23 7.60 10.77
CA ALA A 124 8.90 7.36 10.24
C ALA A 124 8.61 5.86 10.09
N THR A 125 9.56 5.10 9.52
CA THR A 125 9.43 3.64 9.37
C THR A 125 9.34 2.94 10.72
N LYS A 126 10.19 3.32 11.69
CA LYS A 126 10.20 2.75 13.04
C LYS A 126 8.84 2.91 13.72
N LYS A 127 8.31 4.14 13.74
CA LYS A 127 7.00 4.45 14.32
C LYS A 127 5.86 3.73 13.59
N ALA A 128 5.88 3.72 12.26
CA ALA A 128 4.85 3.08 11.47
C ALA A 128 4.81 1.56 11.70
N LEU A 129 5.97 0.91 11.79
CA LEU A 129 6.05 -0.56 11.87
C LEU A 129 6.15 -1.10 13.31
N ASN A 130 6.13 -0.24 14.32
CA ASN A 130 6.40 -0.58 15.73
C ASN A 130 7.74 -1.34 15.90
N LEU A 131 8.77 -0.90 15.18
CA LEU A 131 10.15 -1.39 15.30
C LEU A 131 10.93 -0.63 16.38
#